data_AF-A0AAD1HHG9-F1
#
_entry.id   AF-A0AAD1HHG9-F1
#
_cell.length_a   1.000
_cell.length_b   1.000
_cell.length_c   1.000
_cell.angle_alpha   90.00
_cell.angle_beta   90.00
_cell.angle_gamma   90.00
#
_symmetry.space_group_name_H-M   'P 1'
#
loop_
_entity.id
_entity.type
_entity.pdbx_description
1 polymer ?
#
loop_
_entity_poly.entity_id
_entity_poly.type
_entity_poly.pdbx_seq_one_letter_code
_entity_poly.pdbx_strand_id
1 'polypeptide(L)' 'MIRIDNPDKVVSIATPNGKPWYVKPGTLTVKDGVVTFTLNRSNRVMSIYLDEIAYVVSEGNSKE' A
#
# COMPACT_ATOMS: atom_id res chain seq x y z
N MET A 1 -0.03 -15.33 -0.41
CA MET A 1 0.68 -14.17 -0.99
C MET A 1 -0.36 -13.11 -1.30
N ILE A 2 -0.18 -11.87 -0.85
CA ILE A 2 -1.14 -10.78 -1.12
C ILE A 2 -1.01 -10.37 -2.59
N ARG A 3 -2.15 -10.30 -3.29
CA ARG A 3 -2.25 -9.80 -4.65
C ARG A 3 -2.82 -8.38 -4.59
N ILE A 4 -2.16 -7.43 -5.25
CA ILE A 4 -2.58 -6.02 -5.33
C ILE A 4 -3.07 -5.77 -6.75
N ASP A 5 -4.38 -5.81 -6.97
CA ASP A 5 -4.96 -5.71 -8.32
C ASP A 5 -5.02 -4.27 -8.85
N ASN A 6 -5.21 -3.28 -7.96
CA ASN A 6 -5.31 -1.86 -8.30
C ASN A 6 -4.34 -1.03 -7.43
N PRO A 7 -3.03 -1.09 -7.69
CA PRO A 7 -2.02 -0.41 -6.86
C PRO A 7 -2.26 1.09 -6.72
N ASP A 8 -2.79 1.73 -7.77
CA ASP A 8 -3.07 3.18 -7.75
C ASP A 8 -4.19 3.59 -6.81
N LYS A 9 -5.09 2.66 -6.45
CA LYS A 9 -6.21 2.91 -5.53
C LYS A 9 -5.87 2.62 -4.07
N VAL A 10 -4.64 2.18 -3.78
CA VAL A 10 -4.24 1.84 -2.41
C VAL A 10 -4.07 3.10 -1.57
N VAL A 11 -4.80 3.13 -0.46
CA VAL A 11 -4.79 4.24 0.51
C VAL A 11 -4.15 3.85 1.84
N SER A 12 -4.05 2.56 2.12
CA SER A 12 -3.42 2.07 3.35
C SER A 12 -2.79 0.69 3.20
N ILE A 13 -1.64 0.51 3.86
CA ILE A 13 -0.89 -0.74 3.97
C ILE A 13 -0.55 -0.97 5.44
N ALA A 14 -0.63 -2.20 5.93
CA ALA A 14 -0.16 -2.57 7.25
C ALA A 14 0.62 -3.89 7.23
N THR A 15 1.59 -4.01 8.13
CA THR A 15 2.32 -5.24 8.43
C THR A 15 1.65 -6.01 9.59
N PRO A 16 1.96 -7.31 9.78
CA PRO A 16 1.50 -8.05 10.95
C PRO A 16 1.90 -7.32 12.24
N ASN A 17 0.92 -7.05 13.10
CA ASN A 17 1.09 -6.32 14.38
C ASN A 17 1.57 -4.87 14.24
N GLY A 18 1.70 -4.33 13.02
CA GLY A 18 2.09 -2.96 12.76
C GLY A 18 0.92 -1.99 12.78
N LYS A 19 1.23 -0.69 12.90
CA LYS A 19 0.25 0.37 12.64
C LYS A 19 0.11 0.56 11.13
N PRO A 20 -1.11 0.81 10.62
CA PRO A 20 -1.32 1.09 9.21
C PRO A 20 -0.59 2.38 8.79
N TRP A 21 0.09 2.31 7.65
CA TRP A 21 0.59 3.48 6.94
C TRP A 21 -0.49 3.98 5.98
N TYR A 22 -0.64 5.31 5.91
CA TYR A 22 -1.50 5.96 4.94
C TYR A 22 -0.68 6.32 3.71
N VAL A 23 -1.07 5.72 2.59
CA VAL A 23 -0.38 5.81 1.31
C VAL A 23 -0.99 6.94 0.49
N LYS A 24 -0.15 7.70 -0.20
CA LYS A 24 -0.57 8.64 -1.23
C LYS A 24 -1.06 7.82 -2.44
N PRO A 25 -2.34 7.94 -2.85
CA PRO A 25 -2.85 7.20 -4.00
C PRO A 25 -2.00 7.41 -5.25
N GLY A 26 -1.90 6.38 -6.09
CA GLY A 26 -1.10 6.43 -7.34
C GLY A 26 0.42 6.39 -7.14
N THR A 27 0.92 6.18 -5.93
CA THR A 27 2.38 6.13 -5.67
C THR A 27 2.90 4.73 -5.35
N LEU A 28 2.01 3.74 -5.23
CA LEU A 28 2.38 2.38 -4.91
C LEU A 28 2.93 1.69 -6.16
N THR A 29 4.13 1.14 -6.03
CA THR A 29 4.78 0.33 -7.05
C THR A 29 5.22 -0.99 -6.43
N VAL A 30 5.12 -2.07 -7.19
CA VAL A 30 5.58 -3.40 -6.78
C VAL A 30 6.60 -3.88 -7.80
N LYS A 31 7.84 -4.11 -7.36
CA LYS A 31 8.92 -4.58 -8.22
C LYS A 31 9.80 -5.55 -7.45
N ASP A 32 10.06 -6.72 -8.03
CA ASP A 32 10.95 -7.74 -7.46
C ASP A 32 10.61 -8.12 -6.00
N GLY A 33 9.32 -8.14 -5.66
CA GLY A 33 8.84 -8.43 -4.31
C GLY A 33 8.97 -7.28 -3.31
N VAL A 34 9.42 -6.10 -3.74
CA VAL A 34 9.49 -4.88 -2.93
C VAL A 34 8.30 -3.99 -3.28
N VAL A 35 7.61 -3.50 -2.24
CA VAL A 35 6.51 -2.53 -2.35
C VAL A 35 7.04 -1.17 -1.94
N THR A 36 7.07 -0.24 -2.89
CA THR A 36 7.50 1.16 -2.66
C THR A 36 6.30 2.08 -2.79
N PHE A 37 6.13 2.99 -1.83
CA PHE A 37 5.00 3.91 -1.80
C PHE A 37 5.37 5.22 -1.09
N THR A 38 4.59 6.27 -1.34
CA THR A 38 4.75 7.56 -0.66
C THR A 38 3.74 7.69 0.49
N LEU A 39 4.18 8.14 1.65
CA LEU A 39 3.27 8.44 2.77
C LEU A 39 2.48 9.72 2.50
N ASN A 40 1.15 9.63 2.65
CA ASN A 40 0.20 10.70 2.30
C ASN A 40 0.50 12.04 3.01
N ARG A 41 0.86 12.02 4.30
CA ARG A 41 1.04 13.24 5.10
C ARG A 41 2.46 13.82 5.08
N SER A 42 3.47 13.00 4.85
CA SER A 42 4.88 13.42 4.99
C SER A 42 5.63 13.48 3.66
N ASN A 43 5.02 13.01 2.57
CA ASN A 43 5.67 12.81 1.27
C ASN A 43 6.98 11.98 1.36
N ARG A 44 7.17 11.22 2.44
CA ARG A 44 8.31 10.32 2.58
C ARG A 44 8.06 9.06 1.77
N VAL A 45 9.07 8.61 1.05
CA VAL A 45 9.07 7.33 0.34
C VAL A 45 9.43 6.23 1.32
N MET A 46 8.66 5.15 1.30
CA MET A 46 8.87 3.95 2.10
C MET A 46 8.98 2.74 1.17
N SER A 47 9.76 1.75 1.58
CA SER A 47 9.86 0.45 0.91
C SER A 47 9.77 -0.65 1.95
N ILE A 48 8.98 -1.68 1.66
CA ILE A 48 8.85 -2.89 2.49
C ILE A 48 8.80 -4.11 1.57
N TYR A 49 9.09 -5.30 2.10
CA TYR A 49 8.92 -6.52 1.33
C TYR A 49 7.45 -6.94 1.29
N LEU A 50 7.02 -7.51 0.17
CA LEU A 50 5.62 -7.92 -0.07
C LEU A 50 5.17 -9.02 0.90
N ASP A 51 6.09 -9.85 1.37
CA ASP A 51 5.86 -10.89 2.37
C ASP A 51 5.67 -10.35 3.80
N GLU A 52 6.09 -9.12 4.06
CA GLU A 52 5.85 -8.43 5.33
C GLU A 52 4.47 -7.78 5.41
N ILE A 53 3.69 -7.73 4.33
CA ILE A 53 2.37 -7.10 4.30
C ILE A 53 1.31 -8.05 4.88
N ALA A 54 0.48 -7.53 5.80
CA ALA A 54 -0.67 -8.25 6.35
C ALA A 54 -1.95 -7.97 5.58
N TYR A 55 -2.22 -6.70 5.26
CA TYR A 55 -3.39 -6.30 4.49
C TYR A 55 -3.17 -4.98 3.75
N VAL A 56 -3.97 -4.79 2.70
CA VAL A 56 -3.97 -3.60 1.84
C VAL A 56 -5.41 -3.12 1.69
N VAL A 57 -5.63 -1.82 1.92
CA VAL A 57 -6.93 -1.18 1.67
C VAL A 57 -6.83 -0.36 0.39
N SER A 58 -7.67 -0.69 -0.58
CA SER A 58 -7.91 0.14 -1.75
C SER A 58 -9.26 0.84 -1.61
N GLU A 59 -9.30 2.16 -1.74
CA GLU A 59 -10.57 2.87 -1.86
C GLU A 59 -11.08 2.67 -3.28
N GLY A 60 -12.04 1.76 -3.41
CA GLY A 60 -12.49 1.28 -4.71
C GLY A 60 -13.67 0.32 -4.62
N ASN A 61 -14.74 0.72 -3.93
CA ASN A 61 -16.08 0.36 -4.37
C ASN A 61 -16.96 1.60 -4.25
N SER A 62 -17.27 2.18 -5.42
CA SER A 62 -18.34 3.14 -5.59
C SER A 62 -19.62 2.54 -5.00
N LYS A 63 -20.37 3.35 -4.26
CA LYS A 63 -21.82 3.26 -4.35
C LYS A 63 -22.18 3.67 -5.78
N GLU A 64 -22.49 2.72 -6.64
CA GLU A 64 -23.33 2.89 -7.83
C GLU A 64 -24.25 1.68 -7.94
#